data_AF-A0AAD5Y418-F1
#
_entry.id   AF-A0AAD5Y418-F1
#
_cell.length_a   1.000
_cell.length_b   1.000
_cell.length_c   1.000
_cell.angle_alpha   90.00
_cell.angle_beta   90.00
_cell.angle_gamma   90.00
#
_symmetry.space_group_name_H-M   'P 1'
#
loop_
_entity.id
_entity.type
_entity.pdbx_description
1 polymer ?
#
loop_
_entity_poly.entity_id
_entity_poly.type
_entity_poly.pdbx_seq_one_letter_code
_entity_poly.pdbx_strand_id
1 'polypeptide(L)'
;MFKNTLVAALFSSAVAINWTRDKNGDWAHDCDFPGRDIASGRTTGELCSAFCQSVKGCTQYAYLNGICWAKNGNLGRENAVVKKGVVCGINNPPSNPSCGCAAGQCMSQWGYCGTTADYCGVGCKCGNCLTSLTPANPIPPTPVTPNPPANPQPNTVNPPTPPQPPSSGSLFGFSADTYLNAIKSLNPSVGRDVAQALFDQVQKHKDLFPKPLHIAMLLAHIMQETSFSAVREYCAQDGTCLNIPASRYQPYIGRGYMQLTGQANYNRFQQFAGIDVTSSCGITSGACDKLASDINLNWSSSMFVWSWSITDPHVQQGYFGYSLQIQNGAYECSNGQFASNLQAGQTRLKYYHTVLATLGLPADQFGLQGCQ
;
A
#
# COMPACT_ATOMS: atom_id res chain seq x y z
N MET A 1 -38.13 -60.22 -18.54
CA MET A 1 -37.00 -60.05 -19.50
C MET A 1 -37.13 -58.68 -20.16
N PHE A 2 -36.46 -57.65 -19.62
CA PHE A 2 -36.41 -56.35 -20.29
C PHE A 2 -35.34 -56.41 -21.38
N LYS A 3 -35.76 -56.19 -22.63
CA LYS A 3 -34.87 -56.09 -23.80
C LYS A 3 -34.15 -54.74 -23.74
N ASN A 4 -32.83 -54.78 -23.54
CA ASN A 4 -31.95 -53.63 -23.74
C ASN A 4 -31.83 -53.34 -25.24
N THR A 5 -32.56 -52.33 -25.71
CA THR A 5 -32.31 -51.74 -27.03
C THR A 5 -31.13 -50.78 -26.90
N LEU A 6 -29.95 -51.22 -27.31
CA LEU A 6 -28.77 -50.37 -27.47
C LEU A 6 -29.04 -49.35 -28.59
N VAL A 7 -29.25 -48.09 -28.20
CA VAL A 7 -29.21 -46.96 -29.13
C VAL A 7 -27.73 -46.71 -29.43
N ALA A 8 -27.28 -47.12 -30.61
CA ALA A 8 -25.97 -46.73 -31.13
C ALA A 8 -26.00 -45.22 -31.42
N ALA A 9 -25.50 -44.43 -30.48
CA ALA A 9 -25.24 -43.02 -30.71
C ALA A 9 -24.12 -42.92 -31.75
N LEU A 10 -24.48 -42.49 -32.97
CA LEU A 10 -23.52 -42.03 -33.96
C LEU A 10 -22.85 -40.78 -33.38
N PHE A 11 -21.70 -40.98 -32.74
CA PHE A 11 -20.81 -39.88 -32.40
C PHE A 11 -20.24 -39.33 -33.71
N SER A 12 -20.92 -38.33 -34.27
CA SER A 12 -20.29 -37.43 -35.22
C SER A 12 -19.05 -36.90 -34.51
N SER A 13 -17.87 -37.23 -35.03
CA SER A 13 -16.60 -36.79 -34.49
C SER A 13 -16.56 -35.27 -34.64
N ALA A 14 -17.08 -34.55 -33.65
CA ALA A 14 -16.90 -33.11 -33.58
C ALA A 14 -15.40 -32.88 -33.66
N VAL A 15 -14.95 -32.23 -34.74
CA VAL A 15 -13.55 -31.88 -34.92
C VAL A 15 -13.19 -31.00 -33.74
N ALA A 16 -12.50 -31.58 -32.78
CA ALA A 16 -12.11 -30.88 -31.57
C ALA A 16 -11.09 -29.81 -31.96
N ILE A 17 -11.40 -28.55 -31.65
CA ILE A 17 -10.46 -27.45 -31.81
C ILE A 17 -9.28 -27.73 -30.87
N ASN A 18 -8.08 -27.81 -31.44
CA ASN A 18 -6.88 -28.12 -30.66
C ASN A 18 -6.29 -26.84 -30.06
N TRP A 19 -6.49 -26.66 -28.76
CA TRP A 19 -6.11 -25.45 -28.04
C TRP A 19 -4.68 -25.51 -27.51
N THR A 20 -3.93 -24.44 -27.77
CA THR A 20 -2.63 -24.14 -27.17
C THR A 20 -2.82 -23.08 -26.10
N ARG A 21 -2.10 -23.20 -24.97
CA ARG A 21 -2.10 -22.22 -23.88
C ARG A 21 -0.72 -21.61 -23.71
N ASP A 22 -0.67 -20.29 -23.61
CA ASP A 22 0.55 -19.55 -23.26
C ASP A 22 0.24 -18.42 -22.25
N LYS A 23 1.24 -17.54 -22.04
CA LYS A 23 1.15 -16.40 -21.12
C LYS A 23 0.09 -15.36 -21.51
N ASN A 24 -0.28 -15.29 -22.79
CA ASN A 24 -1.21 -14.31 -23.35
C ASN A 24 -2.66 -14.85 -23.39
N GLY A 25 -2.84 -16.18 -23.39
CA GLY A 25 -4.16 -16.79 -23.35
C GLY A 25 -4.22 -18.18 -23.97
N ASP A 26 -5.44 -18.59 -24.30
CA ASP A 26 -5.72 -19.80 -25.07
C ASP A 26 -5.90 -19.43 -26.55
N TRP A 27 -5.29 -20.18 -27.47
CA TRP A 27 -5.45 -19.96 -28.91
C TRP A 27 -5.45 -21.28 -29.69
N ALA A 28 -6.00 -21.27 -30.90
CA ALA A 28 -6.05 -22.45 -31.76
C ALA A 28 -6.07 -22.09 -33.25
N HIS A 29 -5.66 -23.04 -34.08
CA HIS A 29 -5.89 -23.01 -35.52
C HIS A 29 -7.29 -23.55 -35.86
N ASP A 30 -7.78 -23.17 -37.03
CA ASP A 30 -9.06 -23.58 -37.59
C ASP A 30 -10.26 -23.26 -36.68
N CYS A 31 -10.25 -22.09 -36.04
CA CYS A 31 -11.30 -21.67 -35.11
C CYS A 31 -11.74 -20.21 -35.27
N ASP A 32 -12.95 -19.88 -34.83
CA ASP A 32 -13.48 -18.52 -34.80
C ASP A 32 -14.52 -18.35 -33.67
N PHE A 33 -14.74 -17.10 -33.26
CA PHE A 33 -15.85 -16.65 -32.45
C PHE A 33 -16.79 -15.79 -33.32
N PRO A 34 -17.89 -16.35 -33.85
CA PRO A 34 -18.72 -15.65 -34.82
C PRO A 34 -19.29 -14.32 -34.26
N GLY A 35 -19.10 -13.25 -35.03
CA GLY A 35 -19.55 -11.89 -34.67
C GLY A 35 -18.77 -11.26 -33.52
N ARG A 36 -19.42 -10.33 -32.81
CA ARG A 36 -18.91 -9.61 -31.63
C ARG A 36 -17.64 -8.79 -31.86
N ASP A 37 -17.36 -8.45 -33.12
CA ASP A 37 -16.24 -7.61 -33.51
C ASP A 37 -16.43 -6.18 -33.00
N ILE A 38 -15.49 -5.73 -32.16
CA ILE A 38 -15.47 -4.37 -31.59
C ILE A 38 -14.40 -3.49 -32.22
N ALA A 39 -13.38 -4.08 -32.83
CA ALA A 39 -12.38 -3.39 -33.65
C ALA A 39 -11.71 -4.36 -34.62
N SER A 40 -11.09 -3.84 -35.68
CA SER A 40 -10.23 -4.63 -36.56
C SER A 40 -9.01 -3.82 -37.01
N GLY A 41 -7.92 -4.50 -37.34
CA GLY A 41 -6.68 -3.86 -37.75
C GLY A 41 -5.74 -4.81 -38.47
N ARG A 42 -4.83 -4.26 -39.27
CA ARG A 42 -3.78 -5.04 -39.94
C ARG A 42 -2.66 -5.36 -38.96
N THR A 43 -2.29 -6.64 -38.86
CA THR A 43 -1.22 -7.13 -38.00
C THR A 43 -0.83 -8.56 -38.43
N THR A 44 0.16 -9.18 -37.79
CA THR A 44 0.46 -10.61 -37.99
C THR A 44 -0.35 -11.47 -37.01
N GLY A 45 -0.45 -12.77 -37.28
CA GLY A 45 -1.24 -13.69 -36.45
C GLY A 45 -0.74 -13.74 -35.01
N GLU A 46 0.57 -13.75 -34.82
CA GLU A 46 1.25 -13.78 -33.52
C GLU A 46 0.97 -12.52 -32.69
N LEU A 47 0.69 -11.40 -33.35
CA LEU A 47 0.43 -10.11 -32.71
C LEU A 47 -1.07 -9.80 -32.52
N CYS A 48 -1.96 -10.69 -32.97
CA CYS A 48 -3.40 -10.45 -32.88
C CYS A 48 -3.93 -10.48 -31.43
N SER A 49 -3.34 -11.30 -30.57
CA SER A 49 -3.63 -11.27 -29.13
C SER A 49 -3.32 -9.90 -28.51
N ALA A 50 -2.14 -9.35 -28.80
CA ALA A 50 -1.71 -8.03 -28.31
C ALA A 50 -2.59 -6.89 -28.88
N PHE A 51 -2.96 -6.98 -30.16
CA PHE A 51 -3.92 -6.06 -30.76
C PHE A 51 -5.25 -6.07 -30.01
N CYS A 52 -5.80 -7.25 -29.73
CA CYS A 52 -7.02 -7.37 -28.94
C CYS A 52 -6.85 -6.77 -27.54
N GLN A 53 -5.76 -7.04 -26.82
CA GLN A 53 -5.50 -6.45 -25.50
C GLN A 53 -5.44 -4.91 -25.51
N SER A 54 -5.06 -4.28 -26.62
CA SER A 54 -5.06 -2.82 -26.78
C SER A 54 -6.46 -2.22 -26.98
N VAL A 55 -7.44 -3.05 -27.34
CA VAL A 55 -8.82 -2.63 -27.60
C VAL A 55 -9.64 -2.81 -26.31
N LYS A 56 -10.11 -1.68 -25.77
CA LYS A 56 -10.92 -1.68 -24.54
C LYS A 56 -12.13 -2.61 -24.67
N GLY A 57 -12.24 -3.57 -23.74
CA GLY A 57 -13.34 -4.53 -23.70
C GLY A 57 -13.17 -5.75 -24.61
N CYS A 58 -11.99 -5.92 -25.23
CA CYS A 58 -11.68 -7.12 -25.98
C CYS A 58 -11.35 -8.29 -25.05
N THR A 59 -11.93 -9.43 -25.35
CA THR A 59 -11.81 -10.67 -24.57
C THR A 59 -11.43 -11.86 -25.45
N GLN A 60 -11.81 -11.82 -26.74
CA GLN A 60 -11.45 -12.83 -27.74
C GLN A 60 -10.95 -12.15 -29.01
N TYR A 61 -10.28 -12.90 -29.87
CA TYR A 61 -9.84 -12.41 -31.17
C TYR A 61 -9.92 -13.49 -32.25
N ALA A 62 -9.97 -13.04 -33.50
CA ALA A 62 -9.78 -13.88 -34.68
C ALA A 62 -8.77 -13.23 -35.63
N TYR A 63 -8.00 -14.05 -36.34
CA TYR A 63 -7.01 -13.63 -37.31
C TYR A 63 -7.14 -14.43 -38.61
N LEU A 64 -7.12 -13.71 -39.73
CA LEU A 64 -7.14 -14.28 -41.08
C LEU A 64 -6.50 -13.28 -42.05
N ASN A 65 -5.58 -13.76 -42.88
CA ASN A 65 -5.00 -13.01 -44.01
C ASN A 65 -4.51 -11.59 -43.66
N GLY A 66 -3.79 -11.45 -42.55
CA GLY A 66 -3.19 -10.17 -42.14
C GLY A 66 -4.14 -9.20 -41.44
N ILE A 67 -5.37 -9.62 -41.14
CA ILE A 67 -6.33 -8.83 -40.37
C ILE A 67 -6.63 -9.55 -39.05
N CYS A 68 -6.59 -8.78 -37.97
CA CYS A 68 -7.03 -9.19 -36.65
C CYS A 68 -8.36 -8.51 -36.31
N TRP A 69 -9.30 -9.28 -35.79
CA TRP A 69 -10.57 -8.81 -35.26
C TRP A 69 -10.59 -8.98 -33.75
N ALA A 70 -10.69 -7.86 -33.04
CA ALA A 70 -10.89 -7.79 -31.60
C ALA A 70 -12.38 -8.00 -31.30
N LYS A 71 -12.69 -8.92 -30.38
CA LYS A 71 -14.05 -9.36 -30.06
C LYS A 71 -14.38 -9.23 -28.58
N ASN A 72 -15.64 -8.97 -28.24
CA ASN A 72 -16.11 -8.85 -26.86
C ASN A 72 -17.09 -9.95 -26.42
N GLY A 73 -17.05 -10.30 -25.13
CA GLY A 73 -18.01 -11.21 -24.50
C GLY A 73 -17.38 -12.12 -23.45
N ASN A 74 -18.21 -12.69 -22.58
CA ASN A 74 -17.77 -13.69 -21.62
C ASN A 74 -17.87 -15.10 -22.24
N LEU A 75 -17.03 -15.37 -23.25
CA LEU A 75 -17.04 -16.59 -24.03
C LEU A 75 -15.80 -17.44 -23.74
N GLY A 76 -16.03 -18.74 -23.50
CA GLY A 76 -15.02 -19.77 -23.29
C GLY A 76 -14.73 -20.59 -24.55
N ARG A 77 -13.86 -21.61 -24.42
CA ARG A 77 -13.43 -22.49 -25.53
C ARG A 77 -14.61 -23.20 -26.20
N GLU A 78 -15.65 -23.50 -25.42
CA GLU A 78 -16.90 -24.13 -25.82
C GLU A 78 -17.73 -23.27 -26.79
N ASN A 79 -17.43 -21.97 -26.90
CA ASN A 79 -18.12 -21.07 -27.80
C ASN A 79 -17.41 -20.87 -29.14
N ALA A 80 -16.21 -21.45 -29.32
CA ALA A 80 -15.50 -21.39 -30.58
C ALA A 80 -16.08 -22.40 -31.59
N VAL A 81 -16.19 -21.98 -32.84
CA VAL A 81 -16.62 -22.84 -33.95
C VAL A 81 -15.45 -23.16 -34.86
N VAL A 82 -15.48 -24.33 -35.50
CA VAL A 82 -14.44 -24.72 -36.47
C VAL A 82 -14.55 -23.84 -37.71
N LYS A 83 -13.48 -23.15 -38.06
CA LYS A 83 -13.39 -22.31 -39.26
C LYS A 83 -11.99 -22.41 -39.87
N LYS A 84 -11.88 -23.19 -40.95
CA LYS A 84 -10.59 -23.50 -41.58
C LYS A 84 -9.81 -22.25 -41.99
N GLY A 85 -8.53 -22.21 -41.66
CA GLY A 85 -7.60 -21.13 -41.99
C GLY A 85 -7.65 -19.93 -41.04
N VAL A 86 -8.56 -19.91 -40.06
CA VAL A 86 -8.64 -18.83 -39.06
C VAL A 86 -7.92 -19.25 -37.79
N VAL A 87 -7.14 -18.32 -37.22
CA VAL A 87 -6.59 -18.47 -35.86
C VAL A 87 -7.47 -17.66 -34.93
N CYS A 88 -7.97 -18.26 -33.86
CA CYS A 88 -8.72 -17.54 -32.85
C CYS A 88 -8.10 -17.75 -31.46
N GLY A 89 -8.38 -16.82 -30.55
CA GLY A 89 -7.95 -16.96 -29.18
C GLY A 89 -8.81 -16.23 -28.18
N ILE A 90 -8.73 -16.71 -26.96
CA ILE A 90 -9.30 -16.10 -25.77
C ILE A 90 -8.12 -15.50 -25.04
N ASN A 91 -8.10 -14.17 -24.94
CA ASN A 91 -7.08 -13.52 -24.15
C ASN A 91 -7.30 -13.88 -22.69
N ASN A 92 -6.22 -14.15 -21.97
CA ASN A 92 -6.29 -14.03 -20.53
C ASN A 92 -6.79 -12.61 -20.20
N PRO A 93 -7.70 -12.43 -19.22
CA PRO A 93 -8.07 -11.09 -18.76
C PRO A 93 -6.76 -10.33 -18.53
N PRO A 94 -6.64 -9.11 -19.10
CA PRO A 94 -5.37 -8.57 -19.52
C PRO A 94 -4.33 -8.69 -18.41
N SER A 95 -3.33 -9.54 -18.63
CA SER A 95 -2.01 -9.30 -18.06
C SER A 95 -1.51 -8.04 -18.76
N ASN A 96 -1.81 -6.87 -18.18
CA ASN A 96 -1.31 -5.60 -18.69
C ASN A 96 0.22 -5.74 -18.83
N PRO A 97 0.79 -5.62 -20.05
CA PRO A 97 2.22 -5.77 -20.28
C PRO A 97 3.06 -4.75 -19.48
N SER A 98 2.43 -3.74 -18.89
CA SER A 98 3.05 -2.75 -18.03
C SER A 98 3.10 -3.14 -16.54
N CYS A 99 2.57 -4.31 -16.15
CA CYS A 99 2.25 -4.59 -14.73
C CYS A 99 2.74 -5.91 -14.15
N GLY A 100 3.09 -6.93 -14.95
CA GLY A 100 3.67 -8.16 -14.40
C GLY A 100 2.88 -8.90 -13.29
N CYS A 101 1.60 -8.57 -13.07
CA CYS A 101 0.76 -9.15 -12.01
C CYS A 101 -0.25 -10.16 -12.56
N ALA A 102 -0.59 -11.16 -11.75
CA ALA A 102 -1.56 -12.18 -12.13
C ALA A 102 -2.96 -11.59 -12.32
N ALA A 103 -3.81 -12.27 -13.10
CA ALA A 103 -5.17 -11.82 -13.37
C ALA A 103 -5.96 -11.56 -12.08
N GLY A 104 -6.66 -10.41 -12.04
CA GLY A 104 -7.44 -9.99 -10.88
C GLY A 104 -6.63 -9.28 -9.79
N GLN A 105 -5.30 -9.24 -9.91
CA GLN A 105 -4.41 -8.53 -8.99
C GLN A 105 -4.12 -7.10 -9.47
N CYS A 106 -3.71 -6.29 -8.53
CA CYS A 106 -3.30 -4.91 -8.68
C CYS A 106 -1.80 -4.81 -8.44
N MET A 107 -1.13 -3.92 -9.17
CA MET A 107 0.23 -3.50 -8.87
C MET A 107 0.16 -2.29 -7.94
N SER A 108 0.67 -2.45 -6.71
CA SER A 108 0.81 -1.34 -5.78
C SER A 108 1.74 -0.24 -6.35
N GLN A 109 1.75 0.94 -5.74
CA GLN A 109 2.73 1.99 -6.06
C GLN A 109 4.19 1.55 -5.97
N TRP A 110 4.45 0.41 -5.33
CA TRP A 110 5.79 -0.14 -5.11
C TRP A 110 6.14 -1.30 -6.04
N GLY A 111 5.28 -1.65 -7.01
CA GLY A 111 5.58 -2.67 -8.01
C GLY A 111 5.26 -4.12 -7.61
N TYR A 112 4.46 -4.33 -6.54
CA TYR A 112 4.07 -5.68 -6.09
C TYR A 112 2.62 -5.99 -6.43
N CYS A 113 2.33 -7.28 -6.60
CA CYS A 113 1.05 -7.80 -7.05
C CYS A 113 0.19 -8.37 -5.90
N GLY A 114 -1.08 -8.01 -5.83
CA GLY A 114 -2.03 -8.54 -4.84
C GLY A 114 -3.45 -8.03 -5.05
N THR A 115 -4.41 -8.52 -4.26
CA THR A 115 -5.85 -8.20 -4.44
C THR A 115 -6.45 -7.34 -3.33
N THR A 116 -5.68 -7.03 -2.27
CA THR A 116 -6.17 -6.22 -1.14
C THR A 116 -6.05 -4.72 -1.42
N ALA A 117 -6.65 -3.90 -0.55
CA ALA A 117 -6.57 -2.44 -0.65
C ALA A 117 -5.11 -1.92 -0.68
N ASP A 118 -4.16 -2.61 -0.06
CA ASP A 118 -2.73 -2.24 -0.09
C ASP A 118 -2.09 -2.32 -1.48
N TYR A 119 -2.71 -3.09 -2.39
CA TYR A 119 -2.27 -3.28 -3.77
C TYR A 119 -3.16 -2.54 -4.75
N CYS A 120 -4.47 -2.55 -4.48
CA CYS A 120 -5.50 -2.02 -5.36
C CYS A 120 -5.93 -0.59 -5.02
N GLY A 121 -5.58 -0.06 -3.86
CA GLY A 121 -5.98 1.26 -3.38
C GLY A 121 -5.11 2.39 -3.90
N VAL A 122 -4.86 3.39 -3.05
CA VAL A 122 -4.12 4.61 -3.38
C VAL A 122 -2.73 4.26 -3.95
N GLY A 123 -2.37 4.92 -5.05
CA GLY A 123 -1.09 4.72 -5.72
C GLY A 123 -0.99 3.42 -6.53
N CYS A 124 -2.06 2.63 -6.63
CA CYS A 124 -2.10 1.48 -7.52
C CYS A 124 -1.69 1.90 -8.94
N LYS A 125 -0.58 1.34 -9.43
CA LYS A 125 0.03 1.68 -10.72
C LYS A 125 -0.78 1.12 -11.88
N CYS A 126 -1.44 -0.02 -11.66
CA CYS A 126 -2.25 -0.71 -12.66
C CYS A 126 -2.85 -2.03 -12.14
N GLY A 127 -3.65 -2.72 -12.98
CA GLY A 127 -4.43 -3.90 -12.59
C GLY A 127 -5.85 -3.50 -12.18
N ASN A 128 -6.46 -4.22 -11.25
CA ASN A 128 -7.81 -3.89 -10.74
C ASN A 128 -7.78 -2.72 -9.72
N CYS A 129 -7.03 -1.66 -10.02
CA CYS A 129 -6.97 -0.50 -9.15
C CYS A 129 -8.39 0.02 -8.88
N LEU A 130 -8.68 0.25 -7.62
CA LEU A 130 -9.89 0.91 -7.17
C LEU A 130 -9.82 2.35 -7.69
N THR A 131 -10.67 2.67 -8.67
CA THR A 131 -10.79 4.04 -9.18
C THR A 131 -11.34 4.93 -8.08
N SER A 132 -10.45 5.63 -7.36
CA SER A 132 -10.80 6.76 -6.50
C SER A 132 -10.52 8.06 -7.26
N LEU A 133 -11.61 8.72 -7.63
CA LEU A 133 -11.82 10.14 -7.92
C LEU A 133 -10.58 10.95 -8.36
N THR A 134 -10.42 11.10 -9.67
CA THR A 134 -9.49 12.06 -10.25
C THR A 134 -9.85 13.52 -9.92
N PRO A 135 -8.86 14.43 -9.90
CA PRO A 135 -8.92 15.74 -9.27
C PRO A 135 -9.59 16.79 -10.17
N ALA A 136 -10.38 17.68 -9.56
CA ALA A 136 -10.70 18.97 -10.18
C ALA A 136 -9.44 19.86 -10.19
N ASN A 137 -9.30 20.60 -11.30
CA ASN A 137 -8.17 21.46 -11.68
C ASN A 137 -7.62 22.35 -10.53
N PRO A 138 -6.29 22.59 -10.44
CA PRO A 138 -5.71 23.47 -9.43
C PRO A 138 -6.07 24.94 -9.70
N ILE A 139 -6.57 25.63 -8.66
CA ILE A 139 -6.70 27.10 -8.63
C ILE A 139 -5.31 27.69 -8.34
N PRO A 140 -4.84 28.72 -9.07
CA PRO A 140 -3.55 29.35 -8.81
C PRO A 140 -3.51 30.05 -7.45
N PRO A 141 -2.41 29.95 -6.68
CA PRO A 141 -2.29 30.63 -5.39
C PRO A 141 -2.08 32.14 -5.58
N THR A 142 -2.84 32.94 -4.84
CA THR A 142 -2.60 34.39 -4.66
C THR A 142 -1.36 34.64 -3.79
N PRO A 143 -0.58 35.70 -4.04
CA PRO A 143 0.67 35.98 -3.32
C PRO A 143 0.40 36.52 -1.91
N VAL A 144 1.03 35.92 -0.89
CA VAL A 144 1.06 36.48 0.47
C VAL A 144 2.46 37.07 0.70
N THR A 145 2.50 38.37 1.00
CA THR A 145 3.72 39.13 1.32
C THR A 145 4.29 38.77 2.69
N PRO A 146 5.62 38.76 2.87
CA PRO A 146 6.26 38.48 4.15
C PRO A 146 6.39 39.74 5.00
N ASN A 147 6.17 39.64 6.31
CA ASN A 147 6.62 40.65 7.27
C ASN A 147 7.69 40.03 8.22
N PRO A 148 8.88 40.64 8.37
CA PRO A 148 9.97 40.14 9.21
C PRO A 148 10.04 40.93 10.56
N PRO A 149 11.05 40.73 11.45
CA PRO A 149 10.89 40.13 12.77
C PRO A 149 11.06 41.13 13.94
N ALA A 150 10.71 40.72 15.16
CA ALA A 150 11.12 41.41 16.39
C ALA A 150 11.83 40.43 17.34
N ASN A 151 12.97 40.84 17.86
CA ASN A 151 13.84 40.17 18.82
C ASN A 151 14.35 41.23 19.83
N PRO A 152 15.13 40.87 20.88
CA PRO A 152 14.86 40.09 22.09
C PRO A 152 15.01 40.93 23.39
N GLN A 153 14.66 40.39 24.58
CA GLN A 153 15.44 40.58 25.84
C GLN A 153 14.96 39.68 27.03
N PRO A 154 15.66 39.56 28.19
CA PRO A 154 16.50 38.38 28.51
C PRO A 154 16.29 37.68 29.88
N ASN A 155 16.93 36.50 30.00
CA ASN A 155 17.53 35.81 31.17
C ASN A 155 16.67 35.24 32.33
N THR A 156 16.85 33.94 32.58
CA THR A 156 17.42 33.40 33.84
C THR A 156 18.24 32.12 33.56
N VAL A 157 19.41 32.02 34.21
CA VAL A 157 20.42 30.95 34.05
C VAL A 157 20.23 29.91 35.16
N ASN A 158 20.15 28.62 34.80
CA ASN A 158 20.28 27.49 35.73
C ASN A 158 21.67 26.83 35.57
N PRO A 159 22.17 26.11 36.61
CA PRO A 159 23.57 25.65 36.68
C PRO A 159 23.94 24.61 35.60
N PRO A 160 25.23 24.54 35.21
CA PRO A 160 25.67 23.71 34.09
C PRO A 160 25.65 22.22 34.44
N THR A 161 24.88 21.46 33.66
CA THR A 161 25.01 20.00 33.57
C THR A 161 26.30 19.64 32.82
N PRO A 162 26.90 18.45 33.06
CA PRO A 162 28.16 18.06 32.45
C PRO A 162 28.12 18.14 30.91
N PRO A 163 29.25 18.39 30.22
CA PRO A 163 29.25 18.64 28.79
C PRO A 163 28.75 17.41 28.03
N GLN A 164 27.56 17.52 27.42
CA GLN A 164 27.12 16.56 26.40
C GLN A 164 28.00 16.70 25.15
N PRO A 165 28.37 15.59 24.49
CA PRO A 165 29.04 15.64 23.20
C PRO A 165 28.19 16.43 22.17
N PRO A 166 28.82 17.08 21.18
CA PRO A 166 28.16 18.13 20.41
C PRO A 166 26.99 17.59 19.58
N SER A 167 25.76 18.00 19.93
CA SER A 167 24.60 17.95 19.05
C SER A 167 24.78 18.99 17.95
N SER A 168 25.32 18.59 16.81
CA SER A 168 25.47 19.47 15.64
C SER A 168 24.68 18.96 14.44
N GLY A 169 23.51 18.39 14.71
CA GLY A 169 22.45 18.21 13.74
C GLY A 169 21.25 19.02 14.18
N SER A 170 20.72 19.83 13.27
CA SER A 170 19.36 20.37 13.39
C SER A 170 18.54 19.79 12.27
N LEU A 171 17.36 19.28 12.62
CA LEU A 171 16.40 18.75 11.68
C LEU A 171 15.24 19.75 11.61
N PHE A 172 15.08 20.39 10.45
CA PHE A 172 14.13 21.50 10.26
C PHE A 172 14.25 22.66 11.27
N GLY A 173 15.47 22.95 11.77
CA GLY A 173 15.66 23.98 12.80
C GLY A 173 15.45 23.48 14.24
N PHE A 174 15.07 22.21 14.43
CA PHE A 174 14.83 21.62 15.74
C PHE A 174 15.98 20.71 16.19
N SER A 175 16.27 20.69 17.49
CA SER A 175 17.22 19.75 18.09
C SER A 175 16.52 18.45 18.50
N ALA A 176 17.29 17.41 18.77
CA ALA A 176 16.76 16.17 19.36
C ALA A 176 16.00 16.44 20.69
N ASP A 177 16.43 17.43 21.49
CA ASP A 177 15.72 17.84 22.71
C ASP A 177 14.35 18.47 22.42
N THR A 178 14.23 19.24 21.34
CA THR A 178 12.94 19.79 20.93
C THR A 178 11.96 18.67 20.56
N TYR A 179 12.41 17.65 19.83
CA TYR A 179 11.59 16.47 19.54
C TYR A 179 11.29 15.63 20.78
N LEU A 180 12.23 15.52 21.71
CA LEU A 180 11.99 14.85 23.00
C LEU A 180 10.87 15.56 23.79
N ASN A 181 10.87 16.89 23.82
CA ASN A 181 9.81 17.66 24.49
C ASN A 181 8.45 17.46 23.81
N ALA A 182 8.41 17.42 22.48
CA ALA A 182 7.20 17.09 21.73
C ALA A 182 6.67 15.68 22.06
N ILE A 183 7.53 14.67 22.12
CA ILE A 183 7.12 13.31 22.51
C ILE A 183 6.63 13.29 23.96
N LYS A 184 7.32 13.97 24.89
CA LYS A 184 6.92 14.07 26.29
C LYS A 184 5.60 14.80 26.52
N SER A 185 5.22 15.71 25.62
CA SER A 185 3.88 16.33 25.65
C SER A 185 2.75 15.32 25.38
N LEU A 186 3.07 14.22 24.72
CA LEU A 186 2.14 13.11 24.47
C LEU A 186 2.26 12.02 25.53
N ASN A 187 3.48 11.60 25.84
CA ASN A 187 3.79 10.59 26.84
C ASN A 187 5.03 10.99 27.67
N PRO A 188 4.84 11.50 28.91
CA PRO A 188 5.94 11.94 29.78
C PRO A 188 6.93 10.85 30.17
N SER A 189 6.55 9.57 30.07
CA SER A 189 7.39 8.42 30.44
C SER A 189 8.45 8.09 29.39
N VAL A 190 8.41 8.72 28.21
CA VAL A 190 9.36 8.41 27.13
C VAL A 190 10.76 8.96 27.44
N GLY A 191 11.75 8.07 27.29
CA GLY A 191 13.17 8.35 27.49
C GLY A 191 13.84 9.14 26.36
N ARG A 192 15.02 9.67 26.64
CA ARG A 192 15.86 10.41 25.68
C ARG A 192 16.34 9.52 24.52
N ASP A 193 16.58 8.25 24.79
CA ASP A 193 16.98 7.22 23.82
C ASP A 193 15.95 7.07 22.69
N VAL A 194 14.66 7.05 23.02
CA VAL A 194 13.57 6.98 22.02
C VAL A 194 13.59 8.19 21.10
N ALA A 195 13.73 9.40 21.64
CA ALA A 195 13.78 10.62 20.84
C ALA A 195 15.06 10.74 20.02
N GLN A 196 16.19 10.30 20.56
CA GLN A 196 17.46 10.30 19.82
C GLN A 196 17.40 9.33 18.64
N ALA A 197 16.85 8.12 18.84
CA ALA A 197 16.70 7.15 17.76
C ALA A 197 15.72 7.63 16.68
N LEU A 198 14.64 8.36 17.04
CA LEU A 198 13.82 9.08 16.07
C LEU A 198 14.65 10.06 15.24
N PHE A 199 15.39 10.93 15.92
CA PHE A 199 16.19 11.97 15.27
C PHE A 199 17.18 11.36 14.25
N ASP A 200 17.86 10.29 14.65
CA ASP A 200 18.83 9.58 13.81
C ASP A 200 18.16 8.92 12.60
N GLN A 201 16.98 8.29 12.78
CA GLN A 201 16.24 7.69 11.67
C GLN A 201 15.66 8.74 10.71
N VAL A 202 15.14 9.85 11.21
CA VAL A 202 14.65 10.93 10.32
C VAL A 202 15.81 11.56 9.56
N GLN A 203 16.97 11.74 10.18
CA GLN A 203 18.16 12.22 9.49
C GLN A 203 18.59 11.26 8.36
N LYS A 204 18.51 9.95 8.60
CA LYS A 204 18.81 8.89 7.61
C LYS A 204 17.78 8.85 6.46
N HIS A 205 16.51 9.09 6.76
CA HIS A 205 15.37 8.97 5.84
C HIS A 205 14.71 10.34 5.57
N LYS A 206 15.51 11.39 5.40
CA LYS A 206 15.03 12.79 5.28
C LYS A 206 14.04 13.00 4.12
N ASP A 207 14.11 12.16 3.10
CA ASP A 207 13.21 12.15 1.94
C ASP A 207 11.77 11.82 2.33
N LEU A 208 11.56 11.07 3.40
CA LEU A 208 10.24 10.75 3.94
C LEU A 208 9.63 11.90 4.77
N PHE A 209 10.39 12.95 5.02
CA PHE A 209 9.95 14.09 5.83
C PHE A 209 10.24 15.42 5.14
N PRO A 210 9.56 15.80 4.05
CA PRO A 210 9.81 17.08 3.36
C PRO A 210 9.65 18.35 4.21
N LYS A 211 8.96 18.25 5.36
CA LYS A 211 8.54 19.36 6.23
C LYS A 211 8.47 18.84 7.67
N PRO A 212 8.67 19.71 8.69
CA PRO A 212 8.63 19.28 10.10
C PRO A 212 7.26 18.75 10.54
N LEU A 213 6.17 19.21 9.91
CA LEU A 213 4.82 18.72 10.20
C LEU A 213 4.69 17.20 9.95
N HIS A 214 5.43 16.61 9.01
CA HIS A 214 5.37 15.17 8.73
C HIS A 214 5.89 14.34 9.91
N ILE A 215 6.85 14.87 10.67
CA ILE A 215 7.29 14.24 11.92
C ILE A 215 6.17 14.32 12.95
N ALA A 216 5.47 15.45 13.04
CA ALA A 216 4.32 15.60 13.94
C ALA A 216 3.18 14.61 13.60
N MET A 217 2.90 14.37 12.31
CA MET A 217 1.93 13.37 11.87
C MET A 217 2.35 11.96 12.31
N LEU A 218 3.61 11.57 12.05
CA LEU A 218 4.15 10.28 12.47
C LEU A 218 4.03 10.07 14.00
N LEU A 219 4.41 11.07 14.79
CA LEU A 219 4.35 11.01 16.25
C LEU A 219 2.91 10.85 16.75
N ALA A 220 1.94 11.52 16.12
CA ALA A 220 0.53 11.37 16.43
C ALA A 220 0.01 9.95 16.15
N HIS A 221 0.42 9.36 15.02
CA HIS A 221 0.09 7.98 14.70
C HIS A 221 0.66 7.01 15.74
N ILE A 222 1.96 7.10 16.03
CA ILE A 222 2.62 6.24 17.02
C ILE A 222 1.99 6.36 18.41
N MET A 223 1.63 7.58 18.83
CA MET A 223 0.98 7.78 20.12
C MET A 223 -0.34 7.02 20.21
N GLN A 224 -1.14 7.08 19.15
CA GLN A 224 -2.40 6.34 19.08
C GLN A 224 -2.20 4.82 19.01
N GLU A 225 -1.22 4.36 18.22
CA GLU A 225 -0.99 2.92 18.04
C GLU A 225 -0.49 2.25 19.31
N THR A 226 0.53 2.84 19.94
CA THR A 226 1.24 2.15 21.02
C THR A 226 1.72 3.04 22.15
N SER A 227 1.38 4.33 22.12
CA SER A 227 1.88 5.30 23.12
C SER A 227 3.41 5.28 23.24
N PHE A 228 4.13 5.13 22.13
CA PHE A 228 5.60 4.97 22.07
C PHE A 228 6.12 3.74 22.82
N SER A 229 5.31 2.70 22.96
CA SER A 229 5.74 1.41 23.50
C SER A 229 6.03 0.45 22.34
N ALA A 230 7.21 -0.17 22.35
CA ALA A 230 7.61 -1.16 21.36
C ALA A 230 6.88 -2.49 21.66
N VAL A 231 5.60 -2.55 21.35
CA VAL A 231 4.76 -3.70 21.71
C VAL A 231 4.67 -4.70 20.57
N ARG A 232 4.21 -5.89 20.91
CA ARG A 232 3.89 -6.99 20.00
C ARG A 232 2.48 -7.47 20.33
N GLU A 233 1.65 -7.66 19.31
CA GLU A 233 0.29 -8.18 19.47
C GLU A 233 0.33 -9.65 19.90
N TYR A 234 -0.36 -10.01 20.99
CA TYR A 234 -0.43 -11.40 21.43
C TYR A 234 -1.70 -12.06 20.89
N CYS A 235 -1.68 -12.56 19.66
CA CYS A 235 -2.83 -13.24 19.03
C CYS A 235 -2.55 -14.71 18.69
N ALA A 236 -3.54 -15.57 18.95
CA ALA A 236 -3.50 -17.01 18.74
C ALA A 236 -3.84 -17.33 17.29
N GLN A 237 -3.64 -18.59 16.89
CA GLN A 237 -3.92 -19.00 15.51
C GLN A 237 -5.40 -18.86 15.11
N ASP A 238 -6.30 -18.85 16.09
CA ASP A 238 -7.74 -18.69 15.93
C ASP A 238 -8.22 -17.21 16.02
N GLY A 239 -7.30 -16.25 16.13
CA GLY A 239 -7.62 -14.83 16.21
C GLY A 239 -7.94 -14.32 17.61
N THR A 240 -7.87 -15.15 18.66
CA THR A 240 -8.05 -14.71 20.04
C THR A 240 -6.76 -14.07 20.57
N CYS A 241 -6.84 -12.88 21.18
CA CYS A 241 -5.65 -12.15 21.62
C CYS A 241 -5.63 -11.98 23.15
N LEU A 242 -4.93 -12.85 23.89
CA LEU A 242 -4.53 -12.70 25.31
C LEU A 242 -3.64 -13.88 25.78
N ASN A 243 -2.54 -13.61 26.50
CA ASN A 243 -1.68 -14.57 27.24
C ASN A 243 -1.40 -15.92 26.57
N ILE A 244 -0.62 -15.90 25.48
CA ILE A 244 -0.42 -17.07 24.62
C ILE A 244 0.98 -17.67 24.84
N PRO A 245 1.10 -18.98 25.11
CA PRO A 245 2.40 -19.65 25.18
C PRO A 245 3.13 -19.59 23.83
N ALA A 246 4.47 -19.57 23.86
CA ALA A 246 5.37 -19.47 22.70
C ALA A 246 5.00 -20.37 21.51
N SER A 247 4.39 -21.53 21.77
CA SER A 247 3.98 -22.53 20.78
C SER A 247 2.76 -22.14 19.92
N ARG A 248 2.02 -21.09 20.28
CA ARG A 248 0.80 -20.65 19.57
C ARG A 248 0.94 -19.26 18.93
N TYR A 249 2.16 -18.74 18.80
CA TYR A 249 2.40 -17.46 18.12
C TYR A 249 2.13 -17.58 16.63
N GLN A 250 1.29 -16.68 16.12
CA GLN A 250 1.23 -16.47 14.68
C GLN A 250 2.48 -15.69 14.24
N PRO A 251 3.16 -16.12 13.16
CA PRO A 251 4.20 -15.30 12.58
C PRO A 251 3.60 -14.02 11.99
N TYR A 252 4.39 -12.94 11.96
CA TYR A 252 4.01 -11.66 11.34
C TYR A 252 2.83 -10.89 11.97
N ILE A 253 2.53 -11.14 13.25
CA ILE A 253 1.70 -10.26 14.11
C ILE A 253 2.25 -8.83 14.20
N GLY A 254 1.42 -7.86 14.62
CA GLY A 254 1.83 -6.47 14.82
C GLY A 254 3.00 -6.33 15.78
N ARG A 255 4.04 -5.59 15.36
CA ARG A 255 5.19 -5.23 16.20
C ARG A 255 5.66 -3.79 16.01
N GLY A 256 6.27 -3.25 17.05
CA GLY A 256 6.89 -1.93 17.02
C GLY A 256 5.87 -0.79 17.19
N TYR A 257 6.32 0.45 17.01
CA TYR A 257 5.52 1.65 17.29
C TYR A 257 4.34 1.86 16.34
N MET A 258 4.48 1.41 15.10
CA MET A 258 3.41 1.51 14.08
C MET A 258 2.78 0.16 13.75
N GLN A 259 2.97 -0.85 14.62
CA GLN A 259 2.37 -2.18 14.49
C GLN A 259 2.51 -2.77 13.06
N LEU A 260 3.75 -2.97 12.61
CA LEU A 260 4.01 -3.63 11.34
C LEU A 260 3.38 -5.03 11.37
N THR A 261 2.41 -5.29 10.47
CA THR A 261 1.60 -6.51 10.50
C THR A 261 1.55 -7.16 9.12
N GLY A 262 1.59 -8.49 9.09
CA GLY A 262 1.39 -9.32 7.90
C GLY A 262 2.68 -9.66 7.15
N GLN A 263 2.79 -10.92 6.70
CA GLN A 263 4.01 -11.47 6.09
C GLN A 263 4.53 -10.63 4.92
N ALA A 264 3.64 -10.14 4.05
CA ALA A 264 4.04 -9.32 2.92
C ALA A 264 4.72 -8.01 3.36
N ASN A 265 4.23 -7.38 4.42
CA ASN A 265 4.79 -6.14 4.94
C ASN A 265 6.14 -6.37 5.63
N TYR A 266 6.30 -7.48 6.37
CA TYR A 266 7.60 -7.90 6.91
C TYR A 266 8.63 -8.18 5.83
N ASN A 267 8.25 -8.88 4.75
CA ASN A 267 9.13 -9.16 3.62
C ASN A 267 9.58 -7.87 2.90
N ARG A 268 8.67 -6.90 2.75
CA ARG A 268 8.99 -5.58 2.19
C ARG A 268 9.88 -4.77 3.13
N PHE A 269 9.60 -4.82 4.43
CA PHE A 269 10.42 -4.14 5.42
C PHE A 269 11.86 -4.68 5.46
N GLN A 270 12.04 -5.99 5.35
CA GLN A 270 13.37 -6.61 5.21
C GLN A 270 14.16 -6.01 4.02
N GLN A 271 13.50 -5.77 2.89
CA GLN A 271 14.13 -5.14 1.72
C GLN A 271 14.44 -3.66 1.98
N PHE A 272 13.52 -2.92 2.60
CA PHE A 272 13.71 -1.53 2.99
C PHE A 272 14.88 -1.34 3.96
N ALA A 273 14.97 -2.21 4.97
CA ALA A 273 15.96 -2.10 6.03
C ALA A 273 17.32 -2.74 5.66
N GLY A 274 17.35 -3.58 4.62
CA GLY A 274 18.57 -4.29 4.19
C GLY A 274 19.04 -5.34 5.21
N ILE A 275 18.13 -5.87 6.01
CA ILE A 275 18.43 -6.84 7.08
C ILE A 275 17.39 -7.96 7.08
N ASP A 276 17.82 -9.18 7.40
CA ASP A 276 16.89 -10.28 7.62
C ASP A 276 16.16 -10.08 8.94
N VAL A 277 14.86 -9.80 8.83
CA VAL A 277 13.94 -9.71 9.97
C VAL A 277 12.86 -10.79 9.90
N THR A 278 12.83 -11.60 8.85
CA THR A 278 11.76 -12.57 8.61
C THR A 278 12.12 -13.97 9.10
N SER A 279 13.41 -14.25 9.29
CA SER A 279 13.85 -15.50 9.91
C SER A 279 13.23 -15.67 11.30
N SER A 280 12.70 -16.87 11.56
CA SER A 280 12.16 -17.26 12.87
C SER A 280 10.95 -16.43 13.34
N CYS A 281 10.17 -15.85 12.42
CA CYS A 281 9.02 -14.98 12.77
C CYS A 281 7.90 -15.66 13.60
N GLY A 282 7.89 -17.01 13.64
CA GLY A 282 6.97 -17.84 14.44
C GLY A 282 7.61 -18.47 15.68
N ILE A 283 8.80 -18.02 16.06
CA ILE A 283 9.51 -18.46 17.27
C ILE A 283 9.62 -17.26 18.21
N THR A 284 9.27 -17.45 19.49
CA THR A 284 9.50 -16.42 20.51
C THR A 284 10.98 -16.03 20.56
N SER A 285 11.25 -14.72 20.56
CA SER A 285 12.60 -14.15 20.48
C SER A 285 13.31 -14.39 19.13
N GLY A 286 12.56 -14.69 18.07
CA GLY A 286 13.05 -14.74 16.68
C GLY A 286 13.38 -13.35 16.10
N ALA A 287 13.86 -13.29 14.85
CA ALA A 287 14.32 -12.02 14.25
C ALA A 287 13.21 -10.96 14.21
N CYS A 288 11.96 -11.37 13.99
CA CYS A 288 10.80 -10.48 14.03
C CYS A 288 10.61 -9.82 15.40
N ASP A 289 10.88 -10.51 16.51
CA ASP A 289 10.67 -9.96 17.86
C ASP A 289 11.67 -8.83 18.17
N LYS A 290 12.77 -8.70 17.41
CA LYS A 290 13.66 -7.53 17.51
C LYS A 290 12.96 -6.22 17.14
N LEU A 291 11.89 -6.24 16.34
CA LEU A 291 11.09 -5.04 16.07
C LEU A 291 10.39 -4.49 17.31
N ALA A 292 10.24 -5.31 18.36
CA ALA A 292 9.65 -4.92 19.63
C ALA A 292 10.70 -4.74 20.75
N SER A 293 11.99 -4.99 20.50
CA SER A 293 13.03 -4.92 21.54
C SER A 293 14.28 -4.12 21.15
N ASP A 294 14.54 -3.93 19.85
CA ASP A 294 15.60 -3.05 19.33
C ASP A 294 15.00 -1.72 18.89
N ILE A 295 15.42 -0.64 19.57
CA ILE A 295 14.89 0.70 19.38
C ILE A 295 15.14 1.26 17.98
N ASN A 296 16.32 0.98 17.40
CA ASN A 296 16.69 1.47 16.08
C ASN A 296 15.92 0.71 15.00
N LEU A 297 15.77 -0.60 15.18
CA LEU A 297 14.98 -1.43 14.28
C LEU A 297 13.50 -1.06 14.30
N ASN A 298 12.97 -0.81 15.50
CA ASN A 298 11.59 -0.35 15.67
C ASN A 298 11.36 0.99 14.94
N TRP A 299 12.23 1.98 15.14
CA TRP A 299 12.12 3.24 14.40
C TRP A 299 12.29 3.05 12.88
N SER A 300 13.20 2.20 12.44
CA SER A 300 13.34 1.84 11.01
C SER A 300 12.04 1.28 10.44
N SER A 301 11.34 0.40 11.17
CA SER A 301 10.03 -0.10 10.75
C SER A 301 8.94 0.99 10.73
N SER A 302 9.03 1.96 11.64
CA SER A 302 8.14 3.11 11.66
C SER A 302 8.38 4.02 10.46
N MET A 303 9.63 4.22 10.04
CA MET A 303 9.96 4.93 8.79
C MET A 303 9.40 4.18 7.57
N PHE A 304 9.48 2.86 7.55
CA PHE A 304 8.90 2.04 6.48
C PHE A 304 7.38 2.17 6.42
N VAL A 305 6.67 2.06 7.53
CA VAL A 305 5.20 2.24 7.56
C VAL A 305 4.82 3.68 7.19
N TRP A 306 5.58 4.68 7.68
CA TRP A 306 5.40 6.08 7.31
C TRP A 306 5.58 6.34 5.81
N SER A 307 6.47 5.59 5.15
CA SER A 307 6.72 5.73 3.70
C SER A 307 5.46 5.52 2.86
N TRP A 308 4.47 4.79 3.36
CA TRP A 308 3.18 4.60 2.67
C TRP A 308 2.33 5.87 2.66
N SER A 309 2.43 6.69 3.70
CA SER A 309 1.68 7.95 3.80
C SER A 309 2.33 9.04 2.94
N ILE A 310 3.66 9.15 2.96
CA ILE A 310 4.34 10.25 2.27
C ILE A 310 4.30 10.16 0.74
N THR A 311 3.87 9.03 0.17
CA THR A 311 3.59 8.94 -1.27
C THR A 311 2.34 9.69 -1.70
N ASP A 312 1.43 10.01 -0.77
CA ASP A 312 0.21 10.74 -1.10
C ASP A 312 0.49 12.26 -1.22
N PRO A 313 0.14 12.89 -2.35
CA PRO A 313 0.38 14.33 -2.55
C PRO A 313 -0.30 15.25 -1.54
N HIS A 314 -1.43 14.84 -0.95
CA HIS A 314 -2.13 15.62 0.07
C HIS A 314 -1.37 15.55 1.40
N VAL A 315 -0.83 14.38 1.75
CA VAL A 315 0.04 14.24 2.93
C VAL A 315 1.26 15.15 2.80
N GLN A 316 1.93 15.17 1.63
CA GLN A 316 3.06 16.07 1.35
C GLN A 316 2.71 17.57 1.47
N GLN A 317 1.45 17.92 1.15
CA GLN A 317 0.93 19.27 1.31
C GLN A 317 0.65 19.62 2.77
N GLY A 318 0.43 18.63 3.62
CA GLY A 318 0.23 18.77 5.06
C GLY A 318 -1.15 18.37 5.56
N TYR A 319 -1.93 17.64 4.76
CA TYR A 319 -3.29 17.22 5.10
C TYR A 319 -3.26 15.96 5.97
N PHE A 320 -3.50 16.12 7.27
CA PHE A 320 -3.43 15.05 8.25
C PHE A 320 -4.46 13.93 8.01
N GLY A 321 -5.70 14.27 7.66
CA GLY A 321 -6.74 13.25 7.43
C GLY A 321 -6.37 12.23 6.35
N TYR A 322 -5.57 12.60 5.34
CA TYR A 322 -5.08 11.63 4.34
C TYR A 322 -4.04 10.66 4.90
N SER A 323 -3.17 11.07 5.83
CA SER A 323 -2.25 10.13 6.47
C SER A 323 -3.01 9.16 7.38
N LEU A 324 -4.03 9.64 8.09
CA LEU A 324 -4.94 8.80 8.88
C LEU A 324 -5.70 7.79 8.01
N GLN A 325 -6.21 8.22 6.86
CA GLN A 325 -6.89 7.33 5.91
C GLN A 325 -5.98 6.17 5.47
N ILE A 326 -4.70 6.46 5.21
CA ILE A 326 -3.71 5.47 4.78
C ILE A 326 -3.33 4.52 5.93
N GLN A 327 -3.16 5.05 7.15
CA GLN A 327 -2.70 4.26 8.30
C GLN A 327 -3.79 3.35 8.85
N ASN A 328 -5.01 3.85 9.04
CA ASN A 328 -6.10 3.04 9.60
C ASN A 328 -7.51 3.49 9.16
N GLY A 329 -7.64 4.03 7.95
CA GLY A 329 -8.88 4.66 7.49
C GLY A 329 -10.10 3.75 7.44
N ALA A 330 -9.91 2.45 7.20
CA ALA A 330 -11.01 1.49 7.17
C ALA A 330 -11.85 1.49 8.46
N TYR A 331 -11.21 1.74 9.61
CA TYR A 331 -11.85 1.73 10.93
C TYR A 331 -12.01 3.12 11.53
N GLU A 332 -11.05 4.03 11.29
CA GLU A 332 -10.94 5.31 12.00
C GLU A 332 -11.51 6.50 11.24
N CYS A 333 -11.85 6.34 9.95
CA CYS A 333 -12.43 7.39 9.12
C CYS A 333 -13.92 7.16 8.89
N SER A 334 -14.69 8.25 8.76
CA SER A 334 -16.14 8.13 8.54
C SER A 334 -16.49 7.62 7.15
N ASN A 335 -15.59 7.82 6.18
CA ASN A 335 -15.65 7.20 4.86
C ASN A 335 -15.00 5.80 4.81
N GLY A 336 -14.55 5.28 5.95
CA GLY A 336 -13.97 3.96 6.08
C GLY A 336 -14.99 2.84 5.86
N GLN A 337 -14.52 1.69 5.38
CA GLN A 337 -15.36 0.51 5.14
C GLN A 337 -16.15 0.07 6.39
N PHE A 338 -15.53 0.17 7.56
CA PHE A 338 -16.12 -0.26 8.83
C PHE A 338 -16.56 0.91 9.69
N ALA A 339 -15.80 2.02 9.68
CA ALA A 339 -16.09 3.24 10.45
C ALA A 339 -16.39 2.96 11.94
N SER A 340 -15.79 1.90 12.50
CA SER A 340 -16.15 1.37 13.82
C SER A 340 -15.34 1.97 14.97
N ASN A 341 -14.33 2.80 14.69
CA ASN A 341 -13.45 3.41 15.68
C ASN A 341 -13.12 4.87 15.35
N LEU A 342 -14.14 5.68 15.01
CA LEU A 342 -13.98 7.09 14.66
C LEU A 342 -13.30 7.93 15.76
N GLN A 343 -13.47 7.53 17.02
CA GLN A 343 -12.86 8.20 18.16
C GLN A 343 -11.33 8.10 18.13
N ALA A 344 -10.76 6.99 17.65
CA ALA A 344 -9.31 6.87 17.47
C ALA A 344 -8.79 7.88 16.44
N GLY A 345 -9.49 8.06 15.32
CA GLY A 345 -9.14 9.06 14.30
C GLY A 345 -9.12 10.48 14.85
N GLN A 346 -10.15 10.86 15.62
CA GLN A 346 -10.21 12.15 16.33
C GLN A 346 -9.07 12.30 17.35
N THR A 347 -8.70 11.21 18.01
CA THR A 347 -7.62 11.20 19.00
C THR A 347 -6.26 11.42 18.34
N ARG A 348 -6.03 10.87 17.15
CA ARG A 348 -4.80 11.15 16.39
C ARG A 348 -4.68 12.61 15.99
N LEU A 349 -5.78 13.22 15.52
CA LEU A 349 -5.79 14.65 15.18
C LEU A 349 -5.43 15.52 16.40
N LYS A 350 -5.98 15.17 17.57
CA LYS A 350 -5.63 15.85 18.82
C LYS A 350 -4.13 15.73 19.15
N TYR A 351 -3.54 14.54 19.03
CA TYR A 351 -2.11 14.37 19.24
C TYR A 351 -1.28 15.17 18.23
N TYR A 352 -1.69 15.19 16.97
CA TYR A 352 -1.03 15.99 15.94
C TYR A 352 -1.00 17.48 16.30
N HIS A 353 -2.15 18.05 16.71
CA HIS A 353 -2.21 19.44 17.18
C HIS A 353 -1.32 19.70 18.40
N THR A 354 -1.27 18.79 19.36
CA THR A 354 -0.38 18.91 20.53
C THR A 354 1.09 18.98 20.11
N VAL A 355 1.50 18.15 19.15
CA VAL A 355 2.88 18.17 18.65
C VAL A 355 3.19 19.45 17.87
N LEU A 356 2.27 19.89 16.98
CA LEU A 356 2.43 21.15 16.24
C LEU A 356 2.64 22.33 17.21
N ALA A 357 1.79 22.43 18.23
CA ALA A 357 1.89 23.47 19.25
C ALA A 357 3.23 23.40 20.00
N THR A 358 3.68 22.20 20.39
CA THR A 358 4.95 22.02 21.11
C THR A 358 6.16 22.39 20.24
N LEU A 359 6.09 22.14 18.93
CA LEU A 359 7.14 22.52 17.98
C LEU A 359 7.04 23.98 17.51
N GLY A 360 6.01 24.73 17.93
CA GLY A 360 5.76 26.10 17.45
C GLY A 360 5.41 26.17 15.96
N LEU A 361 4.84 25.10 15.41
CA LEU A 361 4.38 25.04 14.02
C LEU A 361 2.95 25.60 13.88
N PRO A 362 2.56 26.09 12.68
CA PRO A 362 1.19 26.51 12.44
C PRO A 362 0.19 25.41 12.74
N ALA A 363 -0.95 25.80 13.32
CA ALA A 363 -2.05 24.87 13.54
C ALA A 363 -2.56 24.31 12.20
N ASP A 364 -2.97 23.04 12.23
CA ASP A 364 -3.63 22.42 11.10
C ASP A 364 -4.97 23.10 10.80
N GLN A 365 -5.21 23.33 9.51
CA GLN A 365 -6.43 23.94 9.01
C GLN A 365 -7.32 22.94 8.26
N PHE A 366 -6.83 21.74 8.00
CA PHE A 366 -7.49 20.72 7.19
C PHE A 366 -8.20 19.66 8.05
N GLY A 367 -7.73 19.43 9.27
CA GLY A 367 -8.32 18.50 10.21
C GLY A 367 -8.38 17.09 9.63
N LEU A 368 -9.59 16.55 9.57
CA LEU A 368 -9.87 15.21 9.02
C LEU A 368 -10.24 15.21 7.54
N GLN A 369 -9.93 16.26 6.78
CA GLN A 369 -10.11 16.22 5.33
C GLN A 369 -9.37 15.01 4.72
N GLY A 370 -10.07 14.23 3.90
CA GLY A 370 -9.59 12.95 3.35
C GLY A 370 -10.01 11.70 4.16
N CYS A 371 -10.46 11.91 5.40
CA CYS A 371 -10.93 10.88 6.34
C CYS A 371 -12.41 11.08 6.72
N GLN A 372 -13.11 11.94 5.96
CA GLN A 372 -14.53 12.25 6.14
C GLN A 372 -15.41 11.60 5.09
#